data_AF-A0A924ZN89-F1
#
_entry.id   AF-A0A924ZN89-F1
#
_cell.length_a   1.000
_cell.length_b   1.000
_cell.length_c   1.000
_cell.angle_alpha   90.00
_cell.angle_beta   90.00
_cell.angle_gamma   90.00
#
_symmetry.space_group_name_H-M   'P 1'
#
loop_
_entity.id
_entity.type
_entity.pdbx_description
1 polymer ?
#
loop_
_entity_poly.entity_id
_entity_poly.type
_entity_poly.pdbx_seq_one_letter_code
_entity_poly.pdbx_strand_id
1 'polypeptide(L)' 'MAKAKEQKHIPVVTTQSLSFFEKYINNPSPTGYEWEGQRLWLDYLKPYVDEHFIDNYGTAVAIINPNAP' A
#
# COMPACT_ATOMS: atom_id res chain seq x y z
N MET A 1 -31.19 31.45 11.48
CA MET A 1 -30.23 30.54 12.14
C MET A 1 -29.67 29.61 11.07
N ALA A 2 -28.38 29.74 10.72
CA ALA A 2 -27.77 28.89 9.69
C ALA A 2 -27.57 27.47 10.27
N LYS A 3 -28.07 26.45 9.58
CA LYS A 3 -27.80 25.05 9.95
C LYS A 3 -26.31 24.78 9.80
N ALA A 4 -25.65 24.36 10.87
CA ALA A 4 -24.28 23.87 10.82
C ALA A 4 -24.24 22.64 9.90
N LYS A 5 -23.33 22.64 8.93
CA LYS A 5 -23.10 21.50 8.05
C LYS A 5 -22.45 20.40 8.89
N GLU A 6 -23.13 19.27 9.04
CA GLU A 6 -22.63 18.12 9.78
C GLU A 6 -21.42 17.54 9.02
N GLN A 7 -20.21 17.70 9.58
CA GLN A 7 -19.00 17.13 9.00
C GLN A 7 -18.94 15.64 9.36
N LYS A 8 -19.22 14.77 8.38
CA LYS A 8 -19.00 13.32 8.54
C LYS A 8 -17.51 13.05 8.65
N HIS A 9 -17.09 12.46 9.76
CA HIS A 9 -15.74 11.94 9.90
C HIS A 9 -15.53 10.76 8.95
N ILE A 10 -14.55 10.88 8.05
CA ILE A 10 -14.11 9.77 7.20
C ILE A 10 -12.89 9.15 7.89
N PRO A 11 -12.98 7.91 8.37
CA PRO A 11 -11.84 7.26 9.00
C PRO A 11 -10.76 6.98 7.95
N VAL A 12 -9.54 7.43 8.22
CA VAL A 12 -8.37 7.15 7.38
C VAL A 12 -7.94 5.68 7.52
N VAL A 13 -8.04 5.15 8.74
CA VAL A 13 -7.74 3.75 9.04
C VAL A 13 -9.01 2.93 8.88
N THR A 14 -9.03 2.08 7.86
CA THR A 14 -10.14 1.16 7.58
C THR A 14 -9.82 -0.24 8.10
N THR A 15 -10.85 -1.09 8.23
CA THR A 15 -10.66 -2.51 8.54
C THR A 15 -9.76 -3.21 7.51
N GLN A 16 -9.85 -2.81 6.23
CA GLN A 16 -9.02 -3.38 5.17
C GLN A 16 -7.55 -2.98 5.33
N SER A 17 -7.26 -1.70 5.58
CA SER A 17 -5.88 -1.24 5.81
C SER A 17 -5.27 -1.84 7.08
N LEU A 18 -6.07 -2.04 8.14
CA LEU A 18 -5.62 -2.72 9.35
C LEU A 18 -5.31 -4.20 9.09
N SER A 19 -6.16 -4.92 8.36
CA SER A 19 -5.92 -6.32 8.04
C SER A 19 -4.68 -6.52 7.16
N PHE A 20 -4.45 -5.61 6.21
CA PHE A 20 -3.19 -5.59 5.45
C PHE A 20 -2.00 -5.35 6.37
N PHE A 21 -2.05 -4.31 7.20
CA PHE A 21 -0.95 -3.94 8.07
C PHE A 21 -0.60 -5.05 9.08
N GLU A 22 -1.62 -5.71 9.64
CA GLU A 22 -1.43 -6.87 10.52
C GLU A 22 -0.71 -8.01 9.81
N LYS A 23 -1.09 -8.36 8.58
CA LYS A 23 -0.37 -9.38 7.80
C LYS A 23 1.06 -8.95 7.47
N TYR A 24 1.24 -7.69 7.11
CA TYR A 24 2.52 -7.14 6.70
C TYR A 24 3.52 -7.08 7.86
N ILE A 25 3.12 -6.57 9.03
CA ILE A 25 4.00 -6.42 10.20
C ILE A 25 4.32 -7.76 10.86
N ASN A 26 3.41 -8.74 10.76
CA ASN A 26 3.64 -10.09 11.27
C ASN A 26 4.44 -10.98 10.28
N ASN A 27 4.84 -10.46 9.13
CA ASN A 27 5.69 -11.16 8.18
C ASN A 27 7.18 -10.89 8.50
N PRO A 28 7.99 -11.92 8.84
CA PRO A 28 9.42 -11.76 9.03
C PRO A 28 10.10 -11.31 7.73
N SER A 29 10.81 -10.18 7.78
CA SER A 29 11.51 -9.60 6.64
C SER A 29 12.89 -9.06 7.07
N PRO A 30 13.81 -9.92 7.53
CA PRO A 30 15.15 -9.48 7.94
C PRO A 30 15.97 -9.05 6.72
N THR A 31 17.01 -8.25 6.94
CA THR A 31 17.93 -7.80 5.89
C THR A 31 18.46 -8.98 5.06
N GLY A 32 18.33 -8.89 3.73
CA GLY A 32 18.70 -9.95 2.79
C GLY A 32 17.63 -11.00 2.51
N TYR A 33 16.49 -10.99 3.21
CA TYR A 33 15.33 -11.87 2.99
C TYR A 33 14.03 -11.08 2.92
N GLU A 34 14.08 -9.91 2.29
CA GLU A 34 12.98 -8.92 2.29
C GLU A 34 11.88 -9.21 1.26
N TRP A 35 12.12 -10.16 0.37
CA TRP A 35 11.27 -10.47 -0.80
C TRP A 35 9.83 -10.82 -0.44
N GLU A 36 9.59 -11.48 0.71
CA GLU A 36 8.23 -11.82 1.15
C GLU A 36 7.45 -10.56 1.58
N GLY A 37 8.12 -9.61 2.25
CA GLY A 37 7.52 -8.32 2.59
C GLY A 37 7.20 -7.51 1.35
N GLN A 38 8.15 -7.45 0.40
CA GLN A 38 7.96 -6.80 -0.89
C GLN A 38 6.78 -7.38 -1.67
N ARG A 39 6.62 -8.71 -1.66
CA ARG A 39 5.47 -9.39 -2.30
C ARG A 39 4.14 -8.97 -1.67
N LEU A 40 4.03 -8.99 -0.33
CA LEU A 40 2.81 -8.57 0.36
C LEU A 40 2.44 -7.10 0.07
N TRP A 41 3.46 -6.23 -0.02
CA TRP A 41 3.26 -4.83 -0.39
C TRP A 41 2.75 -4.67 -1.83
N LEU A 42 3.38 -5.35 -2.80
CA LEU A 42 2.95 -5.34 -4.20
C LEU A 42 1.53 -5.91 -4.37
N ASP A 43 1.21 -7.01 -3.68
CA ASP A 43 -0.12 -7.64 -3.72
C ASP A 43 -1.20 -6.67 -3.21
N TYR A 44 -0.91 -5.91 -2.15
CA TYR A 44 -1.81 -4.89 -1.63
C TYR A 44 -1.98 -3.70 -2.58
N LEU A 45 -0.91 -3.32 -3.29
CA LEU A 45 -0.93 -2.21 -4.23
C LEU A 45 -1.51 -2.53 -5.60
N LYS A 46 -1.60 -3.80 -5.97
CA LYS A 46 -2.06 -4.28 -7.28
C LYS A 46 -3.29 -3.57 -7.87
N PRO A 47 -4.38 -3.26 -7.13
CA PRO A 47 -5.54 -2.58 -7.71
C PRO A 47 -5.33 -1.07 -7.94
N TYR A 48 -4.21 -0.50 -7.49
CA TYR A 48 -3.94 0.94 -7.52
C TYR A 48 -2.79 1.34 -8.46
N VAL A 49 -2.11 0.37 -9.07
CA VAL A 49 -0.88 0.59 -9.84
C VAL A 49 -1.00 -0.05 -11.21
N ASP A 50 -0.39 0.58 -12.21
CA ASP A 50 -0.45 0.14 -13.61
C ASP A 50 0.69 -0.82 -13.93
N GLU A 51 1.89 -0.51 -13.42
CA GLU A 51 3.10 -1.28 -13.64
C GLU A 51 3.85 -1.48 -12.33
N HIS A 52 4.66 -2.54 -12.27
CA HIS A 52 5.60 -2.76 -11.18
C HIS A 52 6.83 -3.48 -11.71
N PHE A 53 7.96 -3.28 -11.05
CA PHE A 53 9.18 -4.02 -11.32
C PHE A 53 10.02 -4.17 -10.04
N ILE A 54 11.04 -5.02 -10.12
CA ILE A 54 12.05 -5.18 -9.08
C ILE A 54 13.39 -4.76 -9.70
N ASP A 55 14.12 -3.87 -9.04
CA ASP A 55 15.42 -3.42 -9.53
C ASP A 55 16.55 -4.44 -9.19
N ASN A 56 17.76 -4.17 -9.68
CA ASN A 56 18.92 -5.04 -9.44
C ASN A 56 19.36 -5.13 -7.97
N TYR A 57 18.86 -4.23 -7.10
CA TYR A 57 19.12 -4.25 -5.66
C TYR A 57 18.00 -4.96 -4.89
N GLY A 58 16.97 -5.46 -5.58
CA GLY A 58 15.83 -6.12 -4.97
C GLY A 58 14.77 -5.15 -4.49
N THR A 59 14.79 -3.86 -4.86
CA THR A 59 13.75 -2.91 -4.47
C THR A 59 12.50 -3.13 -5.31
N ALA A 60 11.36 -3.33 -4.66
CA ALA A 60 10.05 -3.36 -5.33
C ALA A 60 9.56 -1.94 -5.64
N VAL A 61 9.17 -1.70 -6.89
CA VAL A 61 8.66 -0.41 -7.37
C VAL A 61 7.28 -0.63 -7.96
N ALA A 62 6.32 0.24 -7.60
CA ALA A 62 4.99 0.25 -8.16
C ALA A 62 4.71 1.63 -8.76
N ILE A 63 4.19 1.67 -9.99
CA ILE A 63 4.07 2.86 -10.82
C ILE A 63 2.60 3.14 -11.10
N ILE A 64 2.20 4.40 -10.93
CA ILE A 64 0.89 4.92 -11.31
C ILE A 64 1.11 5.88 -12.48
N ASN A 65 0.34 5.72 -13.55
CA ASN A 65 0.42 6.47 -14.79
C ASN A 65 1.83 6.44 -15.42
N PRO A 66 2.36 5.28 -15.82
CA PRO A 66 3.72 5.13 -16.37
C PRO A 66 3.99 5.99 -17.60
N ASN A 67 2.94 6.37 -18.33
CA ASN A 67 3.00 7.16 -19.56
C ASN A 67 2.51 8.61 -19.37
N ALA A 68 2.47 9.11 -18.13
CA ALA A 68 2.07 10.50 -17.86
C ALA A 68 3.04 11.50 -18.53
N PRO A 69 2.53 12.56 -19.20
CA PRO A 69 3.34 13.58 -19.85
C PRO A 69 4.01 14.56 -18.86
#